data_AF-A0A1H5DAZ9-F1
#
_entry.id   AF-A0A1H5DAZ9-F1
#
_cell.length_a   1.000
_cell.length_b   1.000
_cell.length_c   1.000
_cell.angle_alpha   90.00
_cell.angle_beta   90.00
_cell.angle_gamma   90.00
#
_symmetry.space_group_name_H-M   'P 1'
#
loop_
_entity.id
_entity.type
_entity.pdbx_description
1 polymer ?
#
loop_
_entity_poly.entity_id
_entity_poly.type
_entity_poly.pdbx_seq_one_letter_code
_entity_poly.pdbx_strand_id
1 'polypeptide(L)'
;MGADRPPRSILGDVKETRSSLSELLSLAVIAALGINLVSGTLSSFLGDKVSVILGSALVGLVTAYVVAKKLKKRALYERVNAVFLTIDEFEESAARRPEVDDVDNQEYENGYHRVSSIPGYGFSEEFRRLTRSLFAENQALHAQWKKEPFRLVRRKISRNESNAEGVDARGREKRTVKISRVRMEVPNNASVKLVKEVVEFMLLQRLSSHLRDYFGNADRFKKQDLVDMERNDVPAVLLSNRAFALFTGDVRDRVGFDPLDGVDGDEDEAEVFMIQSGSYYYSRFELTLPKGSKVERIDTGHVRIFNKSMSLELEVDFHATNASLPLNFSAGYLGSLQDDGKITAWRVSVHIRASVRSRIIAYGKKHAYHAWLDSIIESFRRDLDFDAFKEEISWMNANATMRAIAALMNRRARAESKKPELKVIQSKVSERGASDFT
;
A
#
# COMPACT_ATOMS: atom_id res chain seq x y z
N MET A 1 9.55 6.34 -16.24
CA MET A 1 10.59 7.12 -15.53
C MET A 1 10.17 7.27 -14.06
N GLY A 2 10.24 6.18 -13.31
CA GLY A 2 10.39 6.25 -11.86
C GLY A 2 11.88 6.28 -11.62
N ALA A 3 12.40 7.37 -11.07
CA ALA A 3 13.79 7.39 -10.64
C ALA A 3 13.94 6.32 -9.57
N ASP A 4 14.91 5.42 -9.79
CA ASP A 4 15.41 4.43 -8.85
C ASP A 4 15.85 5.18 -7.58
N ARG A 5 14.90 5.41 -6.67
CA ARG A 5 15.20 6.00 -5.38
C ARG A 5 15.76 4.84 -4.56
N PRO A 6 17.04 4.89 -4.16
CA PRO A 6 17.57 3.87 -3.28
C PRO A 6 16.67 3.77 -2.05
N PRO A 7 16.39 2.55 -1.56
CA PRO A 7 15.51 2.37 -0.42
C PRO A 7 16.07 3.19 0.75
N ARG A 8 15.26 4.14 1.22
CA ARG A 8 15.61 4.92 2.41
C ARG A 8 15.59 3.96 3.58
N SER A 9 16.73 3.78 4.23
CA SER A 9 16.85 2.92 5.40
C SER A 9 17.12 3.79 6.61
N ILE A 10 16.29 3.65 7.65
CA ILE A 10 16.47 4.37 8.92
C ILE A 10 17.87 4.11 9.46
N LEU A 11 18.38 2.89 9.28
CA LEU A 11 19.68 2.46 9.76
C LEU A 11 20.82 2.64 8.76
N GLY A 12 20.54 2.63 7.46
CA GLY A 12 21.48 3.00 6.41
C GLY A 12 21.94 4.45 6.60
N ASP A 13 20.97 5.35 6.79
CA ASP A 13 21.24 6.75 7.12
C ASP A 13 22.06 6.88 8.42
N VAL A 14 21.89 5.95 9.37
CA VAL A 14 22.65 5.91 10.64
C VAL A 14 24.10 5.53 10.41
N LYS A 15 24.35 4.49 9.62
CA LYS A 15 25.72 4.03 9.32
C LYS A 15 26.48 5.14 8.58
N GLU A 16 25.85 5.76 7.60
CA GLU A 16 26.38 6.92 6.88
C GLU A 16 26.63 8.10 7.83
N THR A 17 25.70 8.33 8.77
CA THR A 17 25.87 9.38 9.77
C THR A 17 27.03 9.10 10.73
N ARG A 18 27.24 7.86 11.16
CA ARG A 18 28.38 7.49 12.00
C ARG A 18 29.69 7.74 11.28
N SER A 19 29.79 7.34 10.00
CA SER A 19 30.95 7.65 9.16
C SER A 19 31.19 9.16 9.08
N SER A 20 30.11 9.92 8.81
CA SER A 20 30.20 11.38 8.75
C SER A 20 30.53 12.03 10.10
N LEU A 21 30.14 11.41 11.23
CA LEU A 21 30.42 11.91 12.58
C LEU A 21 31.89 11.66 12.95
N SER A 22 32.46 10.51 12.59
CA SER A 22 33.90 10.27 12.74
C SER A 22 34.72 11.21 11.85
N GLU A 23 34.26 11.49 10.63
CA GLU A 23 34.87 12.48 9.75
C GLU A 23 34.77 13.89 10.33
N LEU A 24 33.59 14.30 10.83
CA LEU A 24 33.37 15.60 11.46
C LEU A 24 34.16 15.77 12.75
N LEU A 25 34.27 14.73 13.58
CA LEU A 25 35.13 14.74 14.78
C LEU A 25 36.60 14.86 14.38
N SER A 26 37.05 14.13 13.36
CA SER A 26 38.41 14.25 12.84
C SER A 26 38.68 15.66 12.32
N LEU A 27 37.76 16.23 11.54
CA LEU A 27 37.82 17.61 11.05
C LEU A 27 37.80 18.64 12.18
N ALA A 28 37.00 18.42 13.22
CA ALA A 28 36.94 19.29 14.39
C ALA A 28 38.23 19.22 15.21
N VAL A 29 38.85 18.04 15.35
CA VAL A 29 40.15 17.87 16.01
C VAL A 29 41.25 18.55 15.18
N ILE A 30 41.25 18.37 13.86
CA ILE A 30 42.19 19.05 12.95
C ILE A 30 42.00 20.56 13.00
N ALA A 31 40.76 21.04 12.99
CA ALA A 31 40.45 22.46 13.10
C ALA A 31 40.85 23.01 14.48
N ALA A 32 40.63 22.26 15.55
CA ALA A 32 41.06 22.64 16.90
C ALA A 32 42.59 22.72 17.00
N LEU A 33 43.31 21.77 16.41
CA LEU A 33 44.78 21.80 16.31
C LEU A 33 45.26 22.99 15.48
N GLY A 34 44.61 23.28 14.36
CA GLY A 34 44.90 24.45 13.52
C GLY A 34 44.63 25.78 14.24
N ILE A 35 43.51 25.88 14.98
CA ILE A 35 43.19 27.03 15.82
C ILE A 35 44.21 27.17 16.94
N ASN A 36 44.68 26.07 17.55
CA ASN A 36 45.71 26.10 18.59
C ASN A 36 47.05 26.61 18.05
N LEU A 37 47.43 26.20 16.83
CA LEU A 37 48.59 26.71 16.10
C LEU A 37 48.48 28.21 15.79
N VAL A 38 47.29 28.69 15.43
CA VAL A 38 47.04 30.12 15.18
C VAL A 38 46.93 30.93 16.49
N SER A 39 46.46 30.30 17.58
CA SER A 39 46.24 30.91 18.90
C SER A 39 47.52 31.43 19.57
N GLY A 40 48.72 31.00 19.15
CA GLY A 40 49.98 31.59 19.60
C GLY A 40 50.08 33.10 19.38
N THR A 41 49.29 33.66 18.46
CA THR A 41 49.14 35.11 18.27
C THR A 41 48.11 35.75 19.20
N LEU A 42 47.04 35.02 19.55
CA LEU A 42 45.91 35.47 20.37
C LEU A 42 46.16 35.31 21.88
N SER A 43 47.03 34.39 22.29
CA SER A 43 47.34 34.10 23.70
C SER A 43 48.01 35.29 24.41
N SER A 44 48.70 36.14 23.64
CA SER A 44 49.30 37.40 24.11
C SER A 44 48.30 38.35 24.77
N PHE A 45 47.01 38.25 24.45
CA PHE A 45 45.95 39.14 24.96
C PHE A 45 45.10 38.55 26.10
N LEU A 46 44.96 37.23 26.20
CA LEU A 46 43.96 36.58 27.07
C LEU A 46 44.55 35.63 28.12
N GLY A 47 45.85 35.32 28.04
CA GLY A 47 46.52 34.38 28.93
C GLY A 47 46.25 32.92 28.56
N ASP A 48 47.29 32.09 28.64
CA ASP A 48 47.33 30.73 28.08
C ASP A 48 46.23 29.79 28.61
N LYS A 49 45.80 29.97 29.87
CA LYS A 49 44.76 29.11 30.45
C LYS A 49 43.37 29.44 29.90
N VAL A 50 43.08 30.70 29.61
CA VAL A 50 41.74 31.14 29.17
C VAL A 50 41.52 30.75 27.72
N SER A 51 42.53 30.88 26.86
CA SER A 51 42.43 30.52 25.43
C SER A 51 42.14 29.02 25.25
N VAL A 52 42.80 28.14 26.01
CA VAL A 52 42.60 26.68 25.96
C VAL A 52 41.19 26.30 26.42
N ILE A 53 40.68 26.92 27.49
CA ILE A 53 39.32 26.67 27.99
C ILE A 53 38.29 27.11 26.95
N LEU A 54 38.45 28.31 26.37
CA LEU A 54 37.51 28.84 25.38
C LEU A 54 37.49 27.99 24.10
N GLY A 55 38.66 27.57 23.62
CA GLY A 55 38.79 26.71 22.43
C GLY A 55 38.16 25.33 22.66
N SER A 56 38.43 24.70 23.80
CA SER A 56 37.85 23.40 24.17
C SER A 56 36.32 23.48 24.32
N ALA A 57 35.83 24.56 24.94
CA ALA A 57 34.40 24.80 25.08
C ALA A 57 33.71 24.99 23.72
N LEU A 58 34.32 25.76 22.80
CA LEU A 58 33.77 25.99 21.47
C LEU A 58 33.69 24.69 20.65
N VAL A 59 34.76 23.88 20.67
CA VAL A 59 34.80 22.57 19.98
C VAL A 59 33.77 21.61 20.59
N GLY A 60 33.67 21.57 21.92
CA GLY A 60 32.67 20.78 22.63
C GLY A 60 31.24 21.18 22.26
N LEU A 61 30.97 22.49 22.16
CA LEU A 61 29.67 23.03 21.81
C LEU A 61 29.29 22.76 20.35
N VAL A 62 30.23 22.93 19.41
CA VAL A 62 30.02 22.59 17.99
C VAL A 62 29.79 21.09 17.82
N THR A 63 30.59 20.25 18.49
CA THR A 63 30.43 18.79 18.46
C THR A 63 29.07 18.39 19.04
N ALA A 64 28.70 18.93 20.20
CA ALA A 64 27.42 18.67 20.83
C ALA A 64 26.25 19.14 19.96
N TYR A 65 26.36 20.31 19.31
CA TYR A 65 25.35 20.84 18.39
C TYR A 65 25.18 19.95 17.16
N VAL A 66 26.27 19.54 16.51
CA VAL A 66 26.24 18.65 15.34
C VAL A 66 25.67 17.28 15.71
N VAL A 67 26.10 16.71 16.84
CA VAL A 67 25.58 15.45 17.37
C VAL A 67 24.08 15.60 17.66
N ALA A 68 23.64 16.63 18.38
CA ALA A 68 22.23 16.85 18.69
C ALA A 68 21.37 17.05 17.43
N LYS A 69 21.88 17.79 16.43
CA LYS A 69 21.19 18.04 15.15
C LYS A 69 21.06 16.76 14.33
N LYS A 70 22.11 15.93 14.26
CA LYS A 70 22.08 14.65 13.52
C LYS A 70 21.37 13.51 14.26
N LEU A 71 21.25 13.63 15.60
CA LEU A 71 20.47 12.77 16.49
C LEU A 71 19.00 13.24 16.65
N LYS A 72 18.51 14.19 15.85
CA LYS A 72 17.07 14.49 15.83
C LYS A 72 16.30 13.24 15.40
N LYS A 73 15.12 12.98 16.01
CA LYS A 73 14.30 11.78 15.75
C LYS A 73 14.23 11.51 14.25
N ARG A 74 14.71 10.33 13.84
CA ARG A 74 14.58 9.88 12.46
C ARG A 74 13.27 9.15 12.35
N ALA A 75 12.39 9.71 11.53
CA ALA A 75 11.15 9.10 11.13
C ALA A 75 11.25 8.84 9.63
N LEU A 76 10.98 7.60 9.24
CA LEU A 76 10.73 7.22 7.87
C LEU A 76 9.22 7.24 7.65
N TYR A 77 8.81 7.83 6.55
CA TYR A 77 7.45 7.81 6.06
C TYR A 77 7.46 7.18 4.68
N GLU A 78 6.81 6.04 4.56
CA GLU A 78 6.63 5.33 3.31
C GLU A 78 5.14 5.23 2.99
N ARG A 79 4.79 5.33 1.71
CA ARG A 79 3.44 5.14 1.23
C ARG A 79 3.46 4.08 0.15
N VAL A 80 2.75 2.98 0.40
CA VAL A 80 2.60 1.88 -0.55
C VAL A 80 1.20 1.92 -1.15
N ASN A 81 1.09 1.75 -2.47
CA ASN A 81 -0.21 1.74 -3.16
C ASN A 81 -0.52 0.33 -3.64
N ALA A 82 -1.44 -0.32 -2.93
CA ALA A 82 -1.91 -1.64 -3.26
C ALA A 82 -3.15 -1.59 -4.16
N VAL A 83 -3.34 -2.62 -5.00
CA VAL A 83 -4.48 -2.70 -5.93
C VAL A 83 -5.18 -4.04 -5.81
N PHE A 84 -6.51 -4.01 -5.73
CA PHE A 84 -7.35 -5.20 -5.88
C PHE A 84 -8.43 -4.97 -6.94
N LEU A 85 -9.02 -6.06 -7.44
CA LEU A 85 -10.05 -6.00 -8.47
C LEU A 85 -11.41 -6.38 -7.91
N THR A 86 -12.45 -5.78 -8.46
CA THR A 86 -13.81 -6.30 -8.40
C THR A 86 -14.34 -6.52 -9.80
N ILE A 87 -15.17 -7.52 -9.98
CA ILE A 87 -15.94 -7.76 -11.19
C ILE A 87 -17.40 -7.48 -10.84
N ASP A 88 -18.02 -6.60 -11.63
CA ASP A 88 -19.46 -6.37 -11.55
C ASP A 88 -20.16 -7.50 -12.32
N GLU A 89 -20.78 -8.43 -11.59
CA GLU A 89 -21.67 -9.42 -12.19
C GLU A 89 -23.04 -8.76 -12.39
N PHE A 90 -23.49 -8.68 -13.64
CA PHE A 90 -24.86 -8.28 -13.96
C PHE A 90 -25.75 -9.52 -13.80
N GLU A 91 -26.72 -9.47 -12.89
CA GLU A 91 -27.79 -10.49 -12.90
C GLU A 91 -28.57 -10.35 -14.21
N GLU A 92 -28.52 -11.38 -15.05
CA GLU A 92 -29.19 -11.45 -16.37
C GLU A 92 -30.73 -11.34 -16.28
N SER A 93 -31.29 -11.46 -15.06
CA SER A 93 -32.71 -11.42 -14.74
C SER A 93 -33.40 -10.06 -14.96
N ALA A 94 -32.64 -8.98 -15.19
CA ALA A 94 -33.15 -7.61 -15.33
C ALA A 94 -33.34 -7.13 -16.79
N ALA A 95 -33.24 -8.02 -17.78
CA ALA A 95 -33.41 -7.68 -19.20
C ALA A 95 -34.86 -7.29 -19.61
N ARG A 96 -35.71 -6.83 -18.70
CA ARG A 96 -36.90 -6.03 -19.03
C ARG A 96 -36.50 -4.57 -18.98
N ARG A 97 -36.22 -3.99 -20.16
CA ARG A 97 -36.07 -2.54 -20.35
C ARG A 97 -37.20 -1.84 -19.59
N PRO A 98 -36.93 -0.98 -18.58
CA PRO A 98 -37.92 -0.03 -18.15
C PRO A 98 -38.13 0.92 -19.33
N GLU A 99 -39.34 0.86 -19.89
CA GLU A 99 -39.82 1.87 -20.82
C GLU A 99 -39.73 3.23 -20.12
N VAL A 100 -39.14 4.18 -20.84
CA VAL A 100 -38.74 5.50 -20.37
C VAL A 100 -39.95 6.26 -19.84
N ASP A 101 -39.85 6.83 -18.62
CA ASP A 101 -40.34 8.18 -18.27
C ASP A 101 -40.19 8.46 -16.75
N ASP A 102 -38.96 8.44 -16.22
CA ASP A 102 -38.64 9.21 -15.01
C ASP A 102 -37.12 9.36 -14.83
N VAL A 103 -36.60 10.55 -15.11
CA VAL A 103 -35.15 10.84 -15.20
C VAL A 103 -34.51 11.13 -13.83
N ASP A 104 -35.27 11.16 -12.73
CA ASP A 104 -34.74 11.56 -11.41
C ASP A 104 -34.59 10.45 -10.36
N ASN A 105 -34.99 9.20 -10.64
CA ASN A 105 -34.83 8.06 -9.72
C ASN A 105 -34.42 6.77 -10.46
N GLN A 106 -33.29 6.79 -11.17
CA GLN A 106 -32.61 5.53 -11.52
C GLN A 106 -32.01 4.93 -10.25
N GLU A 107 -32.80 4.12 -9.56
CA GLU A 107 -32.33 3.14 -8.60
C GLU A 107 -31.51 2.10 -9.38
N TYR A 108 -30.23 2.40 -9.59
CA TYR A 108 -29.32 1.54 -10.35
C TYR A 108 -29.21 0.17 -9.67
N GLU A 109 -29.76 -0.84 -10.33
CA GLU A 109 -29.79 -2.24 -9.91
C GLU A 109 -28.48 -2.73 -9.27
N ASN A 110 -28.66 -3.57 -8.26
CA ASN A 110 -27.65 -4.07 -7.32
C ASN A 110 -26.70 -5.09 -7.97
N GLY A 111 -25.83 -4.65 -8.87
CA GLY A 111 -24.67 -5.46 -9.27
C GLY A 111 -23.75 -5.66 -8.07
N TYR A 112 -23.48 -6.91 -7.69
CA TYR A 112 -22.55 -7.21 -6.60
C TYR A 112 -21.10 -7.24 -7.11
N HIS A 113 -20.21 -6.67 -6.31
CA HIS A 113 -18.78 -6.65 -6.60
C HIS A 113 -18.13 -7.96 -6.15
N ARG A 114 -17.91 -8.90 -7.06
CA ARG A 114 -17.12 -10.10 -6.76
C ARG A 114 -15.65 -9.71 -6.69
N VAL A 115 -14.98 -9.96 -5.56
CA VAL A 115 -13.54 -9.70 -5.44
C VAL A 115 -12.78 -10.66 -6.36
N SER A 116 -11.92 -10.08 -7.19
CA SER A 116 -11.02 -10.80 -8.09
C SER A 116 -9.56 -10.44 -7.79
N SER A 117 -8.64 -11.22 -8.34
CA SER A 117 -7.21 -11.10 -8.10
C SER A 117 -6.45 -10.82 -9.39
N ILE A 118 -5.40 -10.02 -9.29
CA ILE A 118 -4.39 -9.88 -10.33
C ILE A 118 -3.44 -11.08 -10.19
N PRO A 119 -3.34 -11.98 -11.18
CA PRO A 119 -2.47 -13.15 -11.09
C PRO A 119 -1.02 -12.76 -10.81
N GLY A 120 -0.34 -13.50 -9.94
CA GLY A 120 1.06 -13.26 -9.57
C GLY A 120 1.28 -12.04 -8.68
N TYR A 121 0.25 -11.23 -8.39
CA TYR A 121 0.36 -10.11 -7.47
C TYR A 121 -0.13 -10.52 -6.08
N GLY A 122 0.82 -10.85 -5.20
CA GLY A 122 0.56 -11.48 -3.90
C GLY A 122 -0.46 -10.75 -3.04
N PHE A 123 -0.45 -9.41 -2.99
CA PHE A 123 -1.46 -8.63 -2.28
C PHE A 123 -2.88 -8.91 -2.80
N SER A 124 -3.06 -8.88 -4.13
CA SER A 124 -4.37 -9.01 -4.76
C SER A 124 -4.95 -10.42 -4.58
N GLU A 125 -4.10 -11.43 -4.70
CA GLU A 125 -4.47 -12.84 -4.47
C GLU A 125 -4.80 -13.12 -3.01
N GLU A 126 -3.99 -12.60 -2.08
CA GLU A 126 -4.23 -12.74 -0.64
C GLU A 126 -5.50 -12.02 -0.21
N PHE A 127 -5.71 -10.79 -0.69
CA PHE A 127 -6.93 -10.03 -0.41
C PHE A 127 -8.18 -10.78 -0.89
N ARG A 128 -8.16 -11.34 -2.11
CA ARG A 128 -9.25 -12.18 -2.62
C ARG A 128 -9.46 -13.43 -1.78
N ARG A 129 -8.38 -14.14 -1.43
CA ARG A 129 -8.42 -15.36 -0.62
C ARG A 129 -9.07 -15.08 0.73
N LEU A 130 -8.56 -14.10 1.47
CA LEU A 130 -9.07 -13.75 2.79
C LEU A 130 -10.52 -13.25 2.74
N THR A 131 -10.86 -12.40 1.76
CA THR A 131 -12.24 -11.92 1.62
C THR A 131 -13.20 -13.07 1.31
N ARG A 132 -12.81 -14.02 0.46
CA ARG A 132 -13.60 -15.23 0.19
C ARG A 132 -13.77 -16.07 1.45
N SER A 133 -12.72 -16.25 2.25
CA SER A 133 -12.81 -17.01 3.50
C SER A 133 -13.70 -16.33 4.53
N LEU A 134 -13.60 -15.00 4.64
CA LEU A 134 -14.44 -14.19 5.51
C LEU A 134 -15.92 -14.35 5.18
N PHE A 135 -16.26 -14.36 3.90
CA PHE A 135 -17.64 -14.54 3.43
C PHE A 135 -18.16 -15.96 3.53
N ALA A 136 -17.29 -16.97 3.42
CA ALA A 136 -17.67 -18.35 3.64
C ALA A 136 -18.12 -18.58 5.09
N GLU A 137 -17.36 -18.04 6.04
CA GLU A 137 -17.62 -18.21 7.48
C GLU A 137 -18.65 -17.23 8.05
N ASN A 138 -18.78 -16.04 7.47
CA ASN A 138 -19.67 -15.00 7.96
C ASN A 138 -20.60 -14.47 6.87
N GLN A 139 -21.76 -15.11 6.75
CA GLN A 139 -22.79 -14.72 5.77
C GLN A 139 -23.35 -13.32 6.01
N ALA A 140 -23.35 -12.81 7.25
CA ALA A 140 -23.81 -11.46 7.53
C ALA A 140 -22.86 -10.41 6.92
N LEU A 141 -21.55 -10.63 6.98
CA LEU A 141 -20.57 -9.77 6.32
C LEU A 141 -20.69 -9.83 4.80
N HIS A 142 -20.94 -11.01 4.25
CA HIS A 142 -21.18 -11.17 2.81
C HIS A 142 -22.45 -10.42 2.36
N ALA A 143 -23.54 -10.53 3.12
CA ALA A 143 -24.78 -9.81 2.84
C ALA A 143 -24.59 -8.29 2.94
N GLN A 144 -23.82 -7.82 3.93
CA GLN A 144 -23.47 -6.41 4.08
C GLN A 144 -22.64 -5.90 2.88
N TRP A 145 -21.64 -6.68 2.45
CA TRP A 145 -20.83 -6.36 1.27
C TRP A 145 -21.65 -6.17 0.01
N LYS A 146 -22.64 -7.06 -0.21
CA LYS A 146 -23.55 -6.98 -1.37
C LYS A 146 -24.45 -5.75 -1.34
N LYS A 147 -24.90 -5.32 -0.15
CA LYS A 147 -25.82 -4.19 0.02
C LYS A 147 -25.14 -2.82 -0.10
N GLU A 148 -23.83 -2.75 0.17
CA GLU A 148 -23.12 -1.47 0.28
C GLU A 148 -21.93 -1.39 -0.71
N PRO A 149 -22.18 -1.24 -2.03
CA PRO A 149 -21.13 -1.18 -3.03
C PRO A 149 -20.26 0.09 -2.91
N PHE A 150 -19.10 0.10 -3.57
CA PHE A 150 -18.11 1.19 -3.53
C PHE A 150 -18.50 2.44 -4.33
N ARG A 151 -19.80 2.67 -4.57
CA ARG A 151 -20.28 3.73 -5.45
C ARG A 151 -20.15 5.11 -4.78
N LEU A 152 -19.57 6.07 -5.51
CA LEU A 152 -19.50 7.46 -5.08
C LEU A 152 -20.91 8.05 -4.98
N VAL A 153 -21.26 8.58 -3.81
CA VAL A 153 -22.57 9.20 -3.60
C VAL A 153 -22.52 10.63 -4.14
N ARG A 154 -23.43 10.97 -5.06
CA ARG A 154 -23.64 12.34 -5.51
C ARG A 154 -24.40 13.12 -4.44
N ARG A 155 -23.74 14.04 -3.74
CA ARG A 155 -24.43 15.00 -2.88
C ARG A 155 -24.63 16.32 -3.65
N LYS A 156 -25.89 16.65 -3.97
CA LYS A 156 -26.23 17.98 -4.50
C LYS A 156 -26.05 19.00 -3.36
N ILE A 157 -25.07 19.89 -3.48
CA ILE A 157 -24.96 21.03 -2.57
C ILE A 157 -25.68 22.21 -3.23
N SER A 158 -26.93 22.47 -2.83
CA SER A 158 -27.61 23.71 -3.19
C SER A 158 -27.08 24.81 -2.26
N ARG A 159 -26.21 25.68 -2.78
CA ARG A 159 -25.92 26.93 -2.09
C ARG A 159 -27.09 27.87 -2.40
N ASN A 160 -27.93 28.18 -1.41
CA ASN A 160 -28.84 29.31 -1.50
C ASN A 160 -27.98 30.58 -1.48
N GLU A 161 -27.51 31.01 -2.65
CA GLU A 161 -27.10 32.40 -2.81
C GLU A 161 -28.37 33.22 -2.72
N SER A 162 -28.39 34.13 -1.74
CA SER A 162 -29.52 34.97 -1.36
C SER A 162 -30.26 35.54 -2.57
N ASN A 163 -31.57 35.32 -2.59
CA ASN A 163 -32.51 35.96 -3.52
C ASN A 163 -32.35 37.48 -3.43
N ALA A 164 -31.63 38.07 -4.39
CA ALA A 164 -31.76 39.47 -4.73
C ALA A 164 -32.48 39.52 -6.08
N GLU A 165 -33.81 39.38 -6.04
CA GLU A 165 -34.64 39.87 -7.13
C GLU A 165 -34.37 41.37 -7.27
N GLY A 166 -33.91 41.77 -8.44
CA GLY A 166 -33.58 43.16 -8.68
C GLY A 166 -33.13 43.37 -10.11
N VAL A 167 -33.81 44.29 -10.77
CA VAL A 167 -33.42 44.84 -12.07
C VAL A 167 -32.12 45.64 -11.87
N ASP A 168 -31.15 45.49 -12.78
CA ASP A 168 -29.95 46.32 -12.71
C ASP A 168 -30.27 47.81 -12.99
N ALA A 169 -29.31 48.71 -12.75
CA ALA A 169 -29.49 50.16 -12.95
C ALA A 169 -29.82 50.58 -14.40
N ARG A 170 -29.92 49.62 -15.35
CA ARG A 170 -30.23 49.82 -16.76
C ARG A 170 -31.50 49.10 -17.22
N GLY A 171 -32.33 48.61 -16.30
CA GLY A 171 -33.60 47.99 -16.65
C GLY A 171 -33.50 46.53 -17.11
N ARG A 172 -32.36 45.85 -16.95
CA ARG A 172 -32.20 44.45 -17.37
C ARG A 172 -32.43 43.48 -16.21
N GLU A 173 -33.20 42.45 -16.50
CA GLU A 173 -33.51 41.35 -15.60
C GLU A 173 -32.22 40.56 -15.26
N LYS A 174 -31.87 40.45 -13.98
CA LYS A 174 -30.70 39.67 -13.55
C LYS A 174 -30.98 38.20 -13.75
N ARG A 175 -30.40 37.60 -14.80
CA ARG A 175 -30.38 36.14 -14.97
C ARG A 175 -29.49 35.51 -13.88
N THR A 176 -30.12 34.93 -12.87
CA THR A 176 -29.42 34.08 -11.90
C THR A 176 -29.09 32.72 -12.53
N VAL A 177 -27.81 32.44 -12.72
CA VAL A 177 -27.34 31.11 -13.08
C VAL A 177 -27.26 30.28 -11.80
N LYS A 178 -28.16 29.33 -11.60
CA LYS A 178 -28.04 28.33 -10.52
C LYS A 178 -26.86 27.40 -10.83
N ILE A 179 -25.69 27.69 -10.27
CA ILE A 179 -24.53 26.81 -10.34
C ILE A 179 -24.69 25.71 -9.30
N SER A 180 -25.18 24.54 -9.73
CA SER A 180 -25.19 23.35 -8.89
C SER A 180 -23.79 22.72 -8.89
N ARG A 181 -23.08 22.74 -7.76
CA ARG A 181 -21.84 21.97 -7.59
C ARG A 181 -22.19 20.59 -7.05
N VAL A 182 -21.92 19.55 -7.84
CA VAL A 182 -21.98 18.17 -7.38
C VAL A 182 -20.66 17.85 -6.68
N ARG A 183 -20.72 17.59 -5.37
CA ARG A 183 -19.57 17.03 -4.65
C ARG A 183 -19.74 15.52 -4.62
N MET A 184 -18.77 14.82 -5.20
CA MET A 184 -18.66 13.37 -5.05
C MET A 184 -18.05 13.12 -3.67
N GLU A 185 -18.79 12.44 -2.78
CA GLU A 185 -18.26 12.03 -1.49
C GLU A 185 -17.88 10.56 -1.53
N VAL A 186 -16.74 10.26 -0.90
CA VAL A 186 -16.27 8.91 -0.67
C VAL A 186 -17.26 8.22 0.27
N PRO A 187 -17.84 7.07 -0.11
CA PRO A 187 -18.71 6.32 0.79
C PRO A 187 -17.90 5.85 2.00
N ASN A 188 -18.27 6.27 3.20
CA ASN A 188 -17.79 5.67 4.44
C ASN A 188 -18.79 4.60 4.91
N ASN A 189 -18.90 3.54 4.11
CA ASN A 189 -19.83 2.45 4.33
C ASN A 189 -19.12 1.22 4.94
N ALA A 190 -19.86 0.20 5.31
CA ALA A 190 -19.33 -0.97 5.98
C ALA A 190 -18.44 -1.82 5.08
N SER A 191 -18.64 -1.81 3.76
CA SER A 191 -17.73 -2.45 2.80
C SER A 191 -16.37 -1.77 2.78
N VAL A 192 -16.32 -0.43 2.79
CA VAL A 192 -15.07 0.33 2.92
C VAL A 192 -14.37 0.01 4.24
N LYS A 193 -15.13 -0.08 5.34
CA LYS A 193 -14.59 -0.52 6.64
C LYS A 193 -14.03 -1.94 6.58
N LEU A 194 -14.72 -2.85 5.88
CA LEU A 194 -14.30 -4.24 5.73
C LEU A 194 -12.99 -4.36 4.96
N VAL A 195 -12.81 -3.60 3.88
CA VAL A 195 -11.54 -3.56 3.14
C VAL A 195 -10.40 -3.15 4.08
N LYS A 196 -10.60 -2.09 4.88
CA LYS A 196 -9.59 -1.64 5.85
C LYS A 196 -9.25 -2.72 6.87
N GLU A 197 -10.25 -3.40 7.42
CA GLU A 197 -10.07 -4.49 8.38
C GLU A 197 -9.30 -5.68 7.80
N VAL A 198 -9.63 -6.11 6.58
CA VAL A 198 -8.94 -7.21 5.89
C VAL A 198 -7.48 -6.84 5.59
N VAL A 199 -7.23 -5.63 5.07
CA VAL A 199 -5.87 -5.17 4.77
C VAL A 199 -5.06 -4.96 6.05
N GLU A 200 -5.67 -4.43 7.12
CA GLU A 200 -5.03 -4.34 8.44
C GLU A 200 -4.62 -5.71 8.96
N PHE A 201 -5.48 -6.74 8.81
CA PHE A 201 -5.14 -8.11 9.15
C PHE A 201 -3.95 -8.64 8.33
N MET A 202 -3.95 -8.43 7.00
CA MET A 202 -2.82 -8.82 6.14
C MET A 202 -1.49 -8.21 6.59
N LEU A 203 -1.50 -6.91 6.96
CA LEU A 203 -0.30 -6.22 7.44
C LEU A 203 0.21 -6.82 8.76
N LEU A 204 -0.69 -7.10 9.69
CA LEU A 204 -0.35 -7.69 10.98
C LEU A 204 0.17 -9.12 10.85
N GLN A 205 -0.44 -9.91 9.97
CA GLN A 205 -0.01 -11.28 9.70
C GLN A 205 1.39 -11.30 9.07
N ARG A 206 1.64 -10.46 8.06
CA ARG A 206 2.97 -10.34 7.43
C ARG A 206 4.02 -9.86 8.43
N LEU A 207 3.66 -8.89 9.27
CA LEU A 207 4.53 -8.44 10.35
C LEU A 207 4.84 -9.59 11.33
N SER A 208 3.84 -10.38 11.72
CA SER A 208 4.02 -11.56 12.58
C SER A 208 5.01 -12.56 11.98
N SER A 209 4.82 -12.97 10.73
CA SER A 209 5.74 -13.87 10.03
C SER A 209 7.15 -13.30 9.95
N HIS A 210 7.29 -12.03 9.56
CA HIS A 210 8.58 -11.37 9.43
C HIS A 210 9.33 -11.26 10.75
N LEU A 211 8.63 -10.92 11.84
CA LEU A 211 9.24 -10.79 13.16
C LEU A 211 9.69 -12.15 13.72
N ARG A 212 8.91 -13.21 13.47
CA ARG A 212 9.29 -14.58 13.83
C ARG A 212 10.59 -14.98 13.14
N ASP A 213 10.67 -14.79 11.82
CA ASP A 213 11.88 -15.10 11.06
C ASP A 213 13.07 -14.24 11.50
N TYR A 214 12.80 -12.96 11.80
CA TYR A 214 13.83 -12.01 12.23
C TYR A 214 14.42 -12.36 13.60
N PHE A 215 13.57 -12.63 14.59
CA PHE A 215 13.97 -12.87 15.98
C PHE A 215 14.21 -14.34 16.32
N GLY A 216 13.90 -15.28 15.42
CA GLY A 216 14.08 -16.71 15.63
C GLY A 216 15.54 -17.17 15.82
N ASN A 217 16.53 -16.33 15.50
CA ASN A 217 17.93 -16.64 15.72
C ASN A 217 18.36 -16.38 17.18
N ALA A 218 18.41 -17.46 17.98
CA ALA A 218 18.75 -17.42 19.41
C ALA A 218 20.20 -16.94 19.70
N ASP A 219 21.14 -17.17 18.78
CA ASP A 219 22.53 -16.70 18.94
C ASP A 219 22.63 -15.18 18.81
N ARG A 220 21.73 -14.59 18.02
CA ARG A 220 21.68 -13.15 17.76
C ARG A 220 20.81 -12.40 18.74
N PHE A 221 19.74 -13.00 19.25
CA PHE A 221 18.75 -12.35 20.09
C PHE A 221 18.49 -13.14 21.37
N LYS A 222 18.65 -12.47 22.51
CA LYS A 222 18.34 -13.07 23.82
C LYS A 222 16.84 -12.99 24.09
N LYS A 223 16.21 -14.14 24.39
CA LYS A 223 14.78 -14.24 24.74
C LYS A 223 14.35 -13.27 25.85
N GLN A 224 15.20 -13.04 26.85
CA GLN A 224 14.93 -12.11 27.97
C GLN A 224 14.66 -10.64 27.54
N ASP A 225 15.13 -10.26 26.35
CA ASP A 225 15.00 -8.92 25.78
C ASP A 225 13.83 -8.82 24.78
N LEU A 226 13.09 -9.91 24.59
CA LEU A 226 11.93 -10.03 23.72
C LEU A 226 10.65 -10.25 24.54
N VAL A 227 9.51 -9.99 23.93
CA VAL A 227 8.18 -10.32 24.43
C VAL A 227 7.38 -10.87 23.26
N ASP A 228 6.78 -12.03 23.45
CA ASP A 228 5.84 -12.62 22.51
C ASP A 228 4.44 -12.15 22.92
N MET A 229 3.72 -11.54 21.98
CA MET A 229 2.37 -11.04 22.17
C MET A 229 1.40 -11.88 21.36
N GLU A 230 0.45 -12.50 22.02
CA GLU A 230 -0.57 -13.33 21.38
C GLU A 230 -1.86 -12.54 21.13
N ARG A 231 -2.86 -13.23 20.58
CA ARG A 231 -4.20 -12.66 20.30
C ARG A 231 -4.80 -11.88 21.46
N ASN A 232 -4.67 -12.42 22.68
CA ASN A 232 -5.28 -11.83 23.88
C ASN A 232 -4.51 -10.60 24.40
N ASP A 233 -3.26 -10.40 23.99
CA ASP A 233 -2.44 -9.24 24.35
C ASP A 233 -2.75 -8.00 23.49
N VAL A 234 -3.57 -8.15 22.44
CA VAL A 234 -4.00 -7.07 21.53
C VAL A 234 -5.52 -6.86 21.53
N PRO A 235 -6.17 -6.68 22.70
CA PRO A 235 -7.63 -6.70 22.82
C PRO A 235 -8.33 -5.61 22.00
N ALA A 236 -7.70 -4.45 21.85
CA ALA A 236 -8.25 -3.36 21.03
C ALA A 236 -8.38 -3.78 19.55
N VAL A 237 -7.38 -4.47 18.99
CA VAL A 237 -7.41 -5.00 17.62
C VAL A 237 -8.45 -6.12 17.53
N LEU A 238 -8.39 -7.05 18.47
CA LEU A 238 -9.28 -8.20 18.54
C LEU A 238 -10.77 -7.83 18.55
N LEU A 239 -11.17 -6.86 19.37
CA LEU A 239 -12.57 -6.49 19.54
C LEU A 239 -13.15 -5.70 18.36
N SER A 240 -12.30 -5.07 17.56
CA SER A 240 -12.76 -4.07 16.60
C SER A 240 -12.41 -4.40 15.14
N ASN A 241 -11.55 -5.38 14.89
CA ASN A 241 -11.25 -5.89 13.56
C ASN A 241 -11.89 -7.28 13.37
N ARG A 242 -12.97 -7.33 12.58
CA ARG A 242 -13.78 -8.55 12.38
C ARG A 242 -13.02 -9.66 11.64
N ALA A 243 -12.16 -9.29 10.69
CA ALA A 243 -11.32 -10.26 9.98
C ALA A 243 -10.27 -10.86 10.93
N PHE A 244 -9.60 -10.02 11.72
CA PHE A 244 -8.66 -10.47 12.74
C PHE A 244 -9.31 -11.38 13.77
N ALA A 245 -10.48 -10.99 14.30
CA ALA A 245 -11.20 -11.76 15.32
C ALA A 245 -11.56 -13.17 14.84
N LEU A 246 -12.00 -13.28 13.58
CA LEU A 246 -12.37 -14.55 12.96
C LEU A 246 -11.14 -15.41 12.68
N PHE A 247 -10.17 -14.89 11.94
CA PHE A 247 -9.05 -15.69 11.42
C PHE A 247 -8.05 -16.14 12.49
N THR A 248 -8.03 -15.45 13.64
CA THR A 248 -7.19 -15.81 14.80
C THR A 248 -7.96 -16.56 15.89
N GLY A 249 -9.28 -16.76 15.72
CA GLY A 249 -10.10 -17.49 16.68
C GLY A 249 -9.75 -18.98 16.73
N ASP A 250 -10.10 -19.64 17.84
CA ASP A 250 -9.86 -21.07 18.02
C ASP A 250 -10.53 -21.85 16.88
N VAL A 251 -9.75 -22.75 16.30
CA VAL A 251 -10.12 -23.58 15.16
C VAL A 251 -11.27 -24.51 15.53
N ARG A 252 -11.32 -24.98 16.80
CA ARG A 252 -12.33 -25.92 17.32
C ARG A 252 -13.73 -25.33 17.40
N ASP A 253 -13.84 -24.01 17.48
CA ASP A 253 -15.13 -23.31 17.57
C ASP A 253 -15.70 -22.92 16.20
N ARG A 254 -15.09 -23.37 15.10
CA ARG A 254 -15.37 -22.86 13.74
C ARG A 254 -15.89 -23.96 12.82
N VAL A 255 -17.05 -23.68 12.20
CA VAL A 255 -17.87 -24.60 11.38
C VAL A 255 -17.13 -25.23 10.18
N GLY A 256 -15.96 -24.73 9.80
CA GLY A 256 -15.21 -25.17 8.63
C GLY A 256 -13.94 -25.98 8.90
N PHE A 257 -13.65 -26.21 10.17
CA PHE A 257 -12.55 -27.05 10.58
C PHE A 257 -13.16 -28.22 11.33
N ASP A 258 -13.22 -29.37 10.66
CA ASP A 258 -13.54 -30.60 11.37
C ASP A 258 -12.53 -30.73 12.52
N PRO A 259 -12.97 -31.10 13.75
CA PRO A 259 -12.03 -31.54 14.75
C PRO A 259 -11.20 -32.63 14.07
N LEU A 260 -9.88 -32.45 14.03
CA LEU A 260 -9.00 -33.46 13.45
C LEU A 260 -9.24 -34.76 14.22
N ASP A 261 -10.11 -35.63 13.68
CA ASP A 261 -10.35 -36.96 14.20
C ASP A 261 -9.00 -37.69 14.15
N GLY A 262 -8.39 -37.90 15.33
CA GLY A 262 -7.17 -38.69 15.46
C GLY A 262 -5.89 -37.97 15.89
N VAL A 263 -5.95 -36.71 16.35
CA VAL A 263 -4.86 -36.19 17.21
C VAL A 263 -5.21 -36.54 18.66
N ASP A 264 -5.19 -37.84 18.95
CA ASP A 264 -4.97 -38.30 20.32
C ASP A 264 -3.60 -37.75 20.75
N GLY A 265 -3.55 -37.20 21.95
CA GLY A 265 -2.44 -36.37 22.42
C GLY A 265 -1.18 -37.17 22.68
N ASP A 266 -0.46 -37.48 21.61
CA ASP A 266 0.90 -37.99 21.65
C ASP A 266 1.89 -36.87 21.30
N GLU A 267 2.73 -36.62 22.29
CA GLU A 267 3.91 -35.76 22.36
C GLU A 267 4.71 -35.66 21.05
N ASP A 268 4.37 -34.67 20.22
CA ASP A 268 5.26 -33.87 19.35
C ASP A 268 4.36 -32.91 18.54
N GLU A 269 3.66 -32.00 19.24
CA GLU A 269 2.77 -31.03 18.61
C GLU A 269 3.55 -30.10 17.67
N ALA A 270 3.54 -30.41 16.38
CA ALA A 270 3.95 -29.46 15.36
C ALA A 270 3.04 -28.22 15.49
N GLU A 271 3.62 -27.12 15.94
CA GLU A 271 2.90 -25.89 16.22
C GLU A 271 2.28 -25.34 14.92
N VAL A 272 0.95 -25.45 14.78
CA VAL A 272 0.27 -25.08 13.54
C VAL A 272 0.05 -23.56 13.47
N PHE A 273 0.79 -22.90 12.58
CA PHE A 273 0.74 -21.44 12.44
C PHE A 273 -0.28 -20.94 11.42
N MET A 274 -0.63 -21.74 10.42
CA MET A 274 -1.58 -21.36 9.39
C MET A 274 -2.27 -22.60 8.81
N ILE A 275 -3.58 -22.54 8.64
CA ILE A 275 -4.37 -23.61 8.03
C ILE A 275 -5.28 -23.00 6.97
N GLN A 276 -5.26 -23.58 5.78
CA GLN A 276 -6.24 -23.33 4.73
C GLN A 276 -6.96 -24.65 4.45
N SER A 277 -8.26 -24.73 4.76
CA SER A 277 -9.10 -25.88 4.42
C SER A 277 -10.22 -25.40 3.50
N GLY A 278 -10.13 -25.67 2.19
CA GLY A 278 -11.10 -25.18 1.22
C GLY A 278 -11.22 -23.64 1.24
N SER A 279 -12.38 -23.13 1.65
CA SER A 279 -12.64 -21.69 1.84
C SER A 279 -12.43 -21.19 3.28
N TYR A 280 -11.91 -22.01 4.19
CA TYR A 280 -11.69 -21.64 5.59
C TYR A 280 -10.24 -21.26 5.82
N TYR A 281 -10.02 -20.24 6.64
CA TYR A 281 -8.68 -19.69 6.87
C TYR A 281 -8.40 -19.46 8.35
N TYR A 282 -7.31 -20.03 8.85
CA TYR A 282 -6.83 -19.80 10.20
C TYR A 282 -5.37 -19.36 10.17
N SER A 283 -5.03 -18.41 11.03
CA SER A 283 -3.65 -18.02 11.31
C SER A 283 -3.46 -17.80 12.80
N ARG A 284 -2.48 -18.49 13.39
CA ARG A 284 -2.05 -18.21 14.75
C ARG A 284 -1.31 -16.88 14.77
N PHE A 285 -1.87 -15.92 15.50
CA PHE A 285 -1.29 -14.60 15.65
C PHE A 285 -0.32 -14.54 16.82
N GLU A 286 0.89 -14.08 16.53
CA GLU A 286 1.97 -13.91 17.50
C GLU A 286 2.91 -12.80 17.03
N LEU A 287 3.22 -11.83 17.88
CA LEU A 287 4.20 -10.78 17.61
C LEU A 287 5.36 -10.86 18.59
N THR A 288 6.52 -11.34 18.13
CA THR A 288 7.78 -11.27 18.88
C THR A 288 8.39 -9.87 18.72
N LEU A 289 8.40 -9.09 19.80
CA LEU A 289 8.86 -7.70 19.79
C LEU A 289 9.90 -7.44 20.88
N PRO A 290 10.69 -6.35 20.80
CA PRO A 290 11.55 -5.93 21.89
C PRO A 290 10.74 -5.66 23.17
N LYS A 291 11.29 -6.03 24.33
CA LYS A 291 10.63 -5.89 25.63
C LYS A 291 10.10 -4.47 25.89
N GLY A 292 8.88 -4.41 26.43
CA GLY A 292 8.18 -3.15 26.71
C GLY A 292 7.50 -2.53 25.49
N SER A 293 7.37 -3.28 24.39
CA SER A 293 6.49 -2.94 23.28
C SER A 293 5.02 -3.05 23.66
N LYS A 294 4.21 -2.24 22.99
CA LYS A 294 2.76 -2.19 23.09
C LYS A 294 2.19 -2.08 21.69
N VAL A 295 1.02 -2.68 21.51
CA VAL A 295 0.23 -2.60 20.27
C VAL A 295 -1.07 -1.89 20.63
N GLU A 296 -1.38 -0.82 19.92
CA GLU A 296 -2.61 -0.05 20.08
C GLU A 296 -3.27 0.16 18.73
N ARG A 297 -4.59 0.02 18.69
CA ARG A 297 -5.39 0.42 17.52
C ARG A 297 -5.93 1.82 17.76
N ILE A 298 -5.55 2.77 16.92
CA ILE A 298 -5.97 4.18 17.05
C ILE A 298 -7.36 4.36 16.46
N ASP A 299 -7.60 3.81 15.27
CA ASP A 299 -8.89 3.78 14.59
C ASP A 299 -8.97 2.57 13.63
N THR A 300 -10.02 2.51 12.80
CA THR A 300 -10.15 1.43 11.81
C THR A 300 -9.15 1.57 10.67
N GLY A 301 -8.24 0.60 10.58
CA GLY A 301 -7.14 0.60 9.62
C GLY A 301 -5.85 1.20 10.19
N HIS A 302 -5.84 1.70 11.44
CA HIS A 302 -4.67 2.36 12.01
C HIS A 302 -4.18 1.65 13.28
N VAL A 303 -3.03 0.98 13.16
CA VAL A 303 -2.37 0.28 14.25
C VAL A 303 -1.01 0.92 14.52
N ARG A 304 -0.69 1.09 15.81
CA ARG A 304 0.58 1.58 16.29
C ARG A 304 1.26 0.56 17.20
N ILE A 305 2.50 0.25 16.88
CA ILE A 305 3.38 -0.58 17.69
C ILE A 305 4.52 0.29 18.19
N PHE A 306 4.70 0.40 19.50
CA PHE A 306 5.66 1.34 20.05
C PHE A 306 6.22 0.90 21.39
N ASN A 307 7.38 1.45 21.74
CA ASN A 307 7.96 1.36 23.07
C ASN A 307 8.77 2.63 23.39
N LYS A 308 9.62 2.56 24.40
CA LYS A 308 10.52 3.67 24.77
C LYS A 308 11.56 3.99 23.68
N SER A 309 11.79 3.12 22.72
CA SER A 309 12.88 3.20 21.74
C SER A 309 12.44 3.35 20.29
N MET A 310 11.26 2.83 19.92
CA MET A 310 10.77 2.81 18.55
C MET A 310 9.25 3.04 18.50
N SER A 311 8.78 3.41 17.32
CA SER A 311 7.36 3.49 16.96
C SER A 311 7.19 3.12 15.50
N LEU A 312 6.25 2.24 15.22
CA LEU A 312 5.76 1.86 13.90
C LEU A 312 4.26 2.13 13.86
N GLU A 313 3.80 2.97 12.95
CA GLU A 313 2.38 3.18 12.65
C GLU A 313 2.10 2.63 11.26
N LEU A 314 1.04 1.84 11.16
CA LEU A 314 0.50 1.27 9.94
C LEU A 314 -0.92 1.81 9.79
N GLU A 315 -1.15 2.62 8.77
CA GLU A 315 -2.44 3.27 8.52
C GLU A 315 -2.94 2.87 7.11
N VAL A 316 -4.08 2.19 7.06
CA VAL A 316 -4.77 1.75 5.85
C VAL A 316 -5.79 2.80 5.45
N ASP A 317 -5.47 3.50 4.37
CA ASP A 317 -6.36 4.45 3.73
C ASP A 317 -7.05 3.82 2.51
N PHE A 318 -8.37 3.77 2.58
CA PHE A 318 -9.21 3.30 1.49
C PHE A 318 -10.44 4.19 1.37
N HIS A 319 -10.59 4.76 0.18
CA HIS A 319 -11.59 5.76 -0.13
C HIS A 319 -12.45 5.38 -1.34
N ALA A 320 -12.54 4.08 -1.67
CA ALA A 320 -13.26 3.62 -2.86
C ALA A 320 -12.85 4.44 -4.12
N THR A 321 -11.55 4.67 -4.27
CA THR A 321 -11.00 5.37 -5.44
C THR A 321 -10.48 4.34 -6.43
N ASN A 322 -10.89 4.48 -7.69
CA ASN A 322 -10.40 3.62 -8.75
C ASN A 322 -8.88 3.76 -8.89
N ALA A 323 -8.20 2.62 -9.02
CA ALA A 323 -6.81 2.58 -9.44
C ALA A 323 -6.75 2.74 -10.95
N SER A 324 -5.81 3.56 -11.43
CA SER A 324 -5.49 3.60 -12.86
C SER A 324 -4.60 2.41 -13.19
N LEU A 325 -5.17 1.39 -13.83
CA LEU A 325 -4.37 0.33 -14.43
C LEU A 325 -3.54 0.90 -15.60
N PRO A 326 -2.33 0.38 -15.85
CA PRO A 326 -1.54 0.77 -17.01
C PRO A 326 -2.30 0.48 -18.32
N LEU A 327 -1.94 1.21 -19.38
CA LEU A 327 -2.48 0.96 -20.72
C LEU A 327 -2.28 -0.51 -21.11
N ASN A 328 -3.33 -1.12 -21.68
CA ASN A 328 -3.40 -2.52 -22.10
C ASN A 328 -3.24 -3.55 -20.97
N PHE A 329 -3.14 -3.13 -19.70
CA PHE A 329 -2.96 -4.08 -18.60
C PHE A 329 -4.15 -5.02 -18.47
N SER A 330 -5.36 -4.47 -18.52
CA SER A 330 -6.56 -5.28 -18.48
C SER A 330 -6.62 -6.27 -19.64
N ALA A 331 -6.33 -5.85 -20.88
CA ALA A 331 -6.49 -6.71 -22.06
C ALA A 331 -5.35 -7.72 -22.22
N GLY A 332 -4.12 -7.29 -21.97
CA GLY A 332 -2.92 -8.09 -22.20
C GLY A 332 -2.49 -8.95 -21.01
N TYR A 333 -2.78 -8.52 -19.79
CA TYR A 333 -2.37 -9.24 -18.57
C TYR A 333 -3.53 -9.97 -17.90
N LEU A 334 -4.68 -9.31 -17.72
CA LEU A 334 -5.82 -9.92 -17.03
C LEU A 334 -6.61 -10.91 -17.92
N GLY A 335 -6.45 -10.81 -19.25
CA GLY A 335 -7.00 -11.79 -20.20
C GLY A 335 -8.50 -12.05 -20.00
N SER A 336 -8.85 -13.32 -19.77
CA SER A 336 -10.22 -13.83 -19.64
C SER A 336 -11.00 -13.28 -18.44
N LEU A 337 -10.35 -12.60 -17.49
CA LEU A 337 -11.07 -11.88 -16.43
C LEU A 337 -12.00 -10.79 -16.99
N GLN A 338 -11.81 -10.35 -18.23
CA GLN A 338 -12.74 -9.43 -18.90
C GLN A 338 -14.01 -10.11 -19.40
N ASP A 339 -13.95 -11.40 -19.69
CA ASP A 339 -15.11 -12.16 -20.17
C ASP A 339 -16.12 -12.38 -19.02
N ASP A 340 -15.64 -12.33 -17.77
CA ASP A 340 -16.44 -12.47 -16.54
C ASP A 340 -17.25 -11.21 -16.18
N GLY A 341 -17.03 -10.08 -16.86
CA GLY A 341 -17.78 -8.83 -16.63
C GLY A 341 -16.91 -7.58 -16.51
N LYS A 342 -17.51 -6.50 -16.00
CA LYS A 342 -16.81 -5.20 -15.91
C LYS A 342 -15.83 -5.22 -14.74
N ILE A 343 -14.54 -5.20 -15.05
CA ILE A 343 -13.46 -5.10 -14.07
C ILE A 343 -13.34 -3.65 -13.57
N THR A 344 -13.38 -3.47 -12.26
CA THR A 344 -13.00 -2.24 -11.57
C THR A 344 -11.78 -2.50 -10.69
N ALA A 345 -10.73 -1.69 -10.87
CA ALA A 345 -9.55 -1.74 -10.02
C ALA A 345 -9.66 -0.70 -8.92
N TRP A 346 -9.37 -1.09 -7.68
CA TRP A 346 -9.47 -0.23 -6.49
C TRP A 346 -8.09 -0.03 -5.88
N ARG A 347 -7.78 1.22 -5.51
CA ARG A 347 -6.53 1.56 -4.83
C ARG A 347 -6.74 1.57 -3.32
N VAL A 348 -5.85 0.88 -2.60
CA VAL A 348 -5.67 1.00 -1.15
C VAL A 348 -4.30 1.61 -0.89
N SER A 349 -4.22 2.67 -0.10
CA SER A 349 -2.94 3.26 0.30
C SER A 349 -2.59 2.80 1.71
N VAL A 350 -1.39 2.27 1.89
CA VAL A 350 -0.85 1.93 3.21
C VAL A 350 0.23 2.96 3.55
N HIS A 351 0.01 3.69 4.63
CA HIS A 351 0.95 4.65 5.18
C HIS A 351 1.73 4.01 6.31
N ILE A 352 3.05 3.97 6.16
CA ILE A 352 3.96 3.36 7.13
C ILE A 352 4.82 4.47 7.72
N ARG A 353 4.70 4.69 9.04
CA ARG A 353 5.57 5.62 9.78
C ARG A 353 6.41 4.84 10.76
N ALA A 354 7.71 4.78 10.54
CA ALA A 354 8.63 4.13 11.45
C ALA A 354 9.60 5.16 12.04
N SER A 355 9.87 5.09 13.33
CA SER A 355 10.84 5.98 13.98
C SER A 355 11.60 5.27 15.08
N VAL A 356 12.86 5.68 15.26
CA VAL A 356 13.74 5.16 16.32
C VAL A 356 14.33 6.33 17.10
N ARG A 357 14.36 6.22 18.43
CA ARG A 357 14.99 7.21 19.31
C ARG A 357 16.50 7.16 19.16
N SER A 358 17.08 8.33 18.96
CA SER A 358 18.48 8.53 18.60
C SER A 358 19.51 8.13 19.66
N ARG A 359 19.16 8.08 20.95
CA ARG A 359 20.09 7.62 22.00
C ARG A 359 20.47 6.15 21.86
N ILE A 360 19.61 5.34 21.24
CA ILE A 360 19.82 3.89 21.09
C ILE A 360 20.68 3.60 19.86
N ILE A 361 20.61 4.50 18.89
CA ILE A 361 21.45 4.51 17.70
C ILE A 361 22.93 4.71 18.05
N ALA A 362 23.28 5.27 19.22
CA ALA A 362 24.67 5.41 19.66
C ALA A 362 25.26 4.10 20.23
N TYR A 363 24.44 3.19 20.76
CA TYR A 363 24.91 1.94 21.39
C TYR A 363 24.77 0.74 20.44
N GLY A 364 25.89 0.33 19.83
CA GLY A 364 25.94 -0.66 18.73
C GLY A 364 25.19 -1.98 18.96
N LYS A 365 25.16 -2.53 20.18
CA LYS A 365 24.48 -3.81 20.46
C LYS A 365 22.94 -3.74 20.35
N LYS A 366 22.33 -2.57 20.58
CA LYS A 366 20.87 -2.39 20.51
C LYS A 366 20.35 -2.10 19.11
N HIS A 367 21.25 -1.88 18.14
CA HIS A 367 20.90 -1.64 16.75
C HIS A 367 20.21 -2.85 16.10
N ALA A 368 20.67 -4.06 16.42
CA ALA A 368 20.10 -5.29 15.89
C ALA A 368 18.62 -5.45 16.26
N TYR A 369 18.18 -5.02 17.44
CA TYR A 369 16.78 -5.15 17.88
C TYR A 369 15.80 -4.22 17.15
N HIS A 370 16.31 -3.32 16.31
CA HIS A 370 15.50 -2.34 15.58
C HIS A 370 15.65 -2.44 14.06
N ALA A 371 16.56 -3.29 13.56
CA ALA A 371 16.81 -3.40 12.12
C ALA A 371 15.73 -4.15 11.35
N TRP A 372 14.82 -4.83 12.05
CA TRP A 372 13.61 -5.36 11.45
C TRP A 372 12.70 -4.27 10.88
N LEU A 373 12.75 -3.03 11.40
CA LEU A 373 11.91 -1.92 10.92
C LEU A 373 12.21 -1.58 9.45
N ASP A 374 13.48 -1.56 9.07
CA ASP A 374 13.85 -1.30 7.68
C ASP A 374 13.48 -2.49 6.79
N SER A 375 13.73 -3.72 7.26
CA SER A 375 13.43 -4.91 6.46
C SER A 375 11.94 -5.17 6.29
N ILE A 376 11.09 -4.85 7.26
CA ILE A 376 9.63 -4.98 7.11
C ILE A 376 9.07 -3.93 6.14
N ILE A 377 9.59 -2.70 6.18
CA ILE A 377 9.16 -1.65 5.25
C ILE A 377 9.50 -2.03 3.82
N GLU A 378 10.69 -2.59 3.60
CA GLU A 378 11.10 -3.10 2.29
C GLU A 378 10.26 -4.31 1.85
N SER A 379 9.92 -5.23 2.77
CA SER A 379 8.98 -6.32 2.47
C SER A 379 7.60 -5.79 2.08
N PHE A 380 7.04 -4.83 2.83
CA PHE A 380 5.77 -4.21 2.47
C PHE A 380 5.81 -3.51 1.12
N ARG A 381 6.91 -2.81 0.79
CA ARG A 381 7.07 -2.19 -0.53
C ARG A 381 7.06 -3.24 -1.64
N ARG A 382 7.89 -4.28 -1.53
CA ARG A 382 7.97 -5.33 -2.54
C ARG A 382 6.64 -6.07 -2.73
N ASP A 383 5.98 -6.43 -1.64
CA ASP A 383 4.86 -7.36 -1.72
C ASP A 383 3.50 -6.68 -1.91
N LEU A 384 3.38 -5.42 -1.47
CA LEU A 384 2.11 -4.67 -1.50
C LEU A 384 2.10 -3.60 -2.58
N ASP A 385 3.22 -3.07 -3.05
CA ASP A 385 3.22 -1.96 -4.01
C ASP A 385 2.92 -2.46 -5.43
N PHE A 386 1.84 -1.95 -6.01
CA PHE A 386 1.48 -2.27 -7.39
C PHE A 386 2.51 -1.72 -8.39
N ASP A 387 3.22 -0.64 -8.05
CA ASP A 387 4.33 -0.16 -8.87
C ASP A 387 5.50 -1.14 -8.86
N ALA A 388 5.87 -1.69 -7.69
CA ALA A 388 6.91 -2.72 -7.58
C ALA A 388 6.54 -3.99 -8.35
N PHE A 389 5.29 -4.45 -8.23
CA PHE A 389 4.80 -5.61 -9.00
C PHE A 389 4.93 -5.41 -10.52
N LYS A 390 4.59 -4.23 -11.04
CA LYS A 390 4.73 -3.93 -12.49
C LYS A 390 6.18 -3.96 -12.95
N GLU A 391 7.10 -3.52 -12.09
CA GLU A 391 8.53 -3.59 -12.35
C GLU A 391 9.03 -5.03 -12.36
N GLU A 392 8.58 -5.85 -11.40
CA GLU A 392 8.91 -7.27 -11.31
C GLU A 392 8.50 -8.05 -12.57
N ILE A 393 7.28 -7.87 -13.05
CA ILE A 393 6.82 -8.51 -14.30
C ILE A 393 7.33 -7.82 -15.57
N SER A 394 8.20 -6.80 -15.45
CA SER A 394 8.72 -6.01 -16.57
C SER A 394 7.62 -5.48 -17.50
N TRP A 395 6.51 -4.99 -16.93
CA TRP A 395 5.29 -4.68 -17.68
C TRP A 395 5.52 -3.69 -18.84
N MET A 396 6.40 -2.71 -18.66
CA MET A 396 6.69 -1.73 -19.70
C MET A 396 7.28 -2.39 -20.96
N ASN A 397 8.15 -3.40 -20.78
CA ASN A 397 8.73 -4.16 -21.89
C ASN A 397 7.67 -5.07 -22.52
N ALA A 398 6.88 -5.76 -21.71
CA ALA A 398 5.77 -6.61 -22.20
C ALA A 398 4.76 -5.80 -23.04
N ASN A 399 4.34 -4.63 -22.56
CA ASN A 399 3.42 -3.74 -23.26
C ASN A 399 4.02 -3.20 -24.57
N ALA A 400 5.30 -2.83 -24.58
CA ALA A 400 5.98 -2.40 -25.81
C ALA A 400 5.97 -3.52 -26.87
N THR A 401 6.28 -4.75 -26.48
CA THR A 401 6.26 -5.93 -27.35
C THR A 401 4.85 -6.21 -27.88
N MET A 402 3.82 -6.19 -27.02
CA MET A 402 2.43 -6.38 -27.44
C MET A 402 2.00 -5.32 -28.47
N ARG A 403 2.37 -4.06 -28.26
CA ARG A 403 2.07 -2.98 -29.23
C ARG A 403 2.79 -3.17 -30.55
N ALA A 404 4.04 -3.64 -30.54
CA ALA A 404 4.79 -3.94 -31.76
C ALA A 404 4.13 -5.08 -32.55
N ILE A 405 3.73 -6.16 -31.87
CA ILE A 405 3.02 -7.30 -32.49
C ILE A 405 1.69 -6.84 -33.08
N ALA A 406 0.88 -6.10 -32.32
CA ALA A 406 -0.40 -5.58 -32.80
C ALA A 406 -0.24 -4.65 -34.03
N ALA A 407 0.80 -3.81 -34.06
CA ALA A 407 1.11 -2.97 -35.21
C ALA A 407 1.49 -3.79 -36.45
N LEU A 408 2.27 -4.87 -36.29
CA LEU A 408 2.63 -5.79 -37.38
C LEU A 408 1.40 -6.54 -37.91
N MET A 409 0.54 -7.06 -37.03
CA MET A 409 -0.70 -7.73 -37.40
C MET A 409 -1.63 -6.81 -38.20
N ASN A 410 -1.80 -5.57 -37.74
CA ASN A 410 -2.61 -4.57 -38.45
C ASN A 410 -2.03 -4.21 -39.82
N ARG A 411 -0.70 -4.13 -39.96
CA ARG A 411 -0.04 -3.91 -41.27
C ARG A 411 -0.29 -5.09 -42.21
N ARG A 412 -0.19 -6.32 -41.71
CA ARG A 412 -0.46 -7.54 -42.49
C ARG A 412 -1.91 -7.60 -42.95
N ALA A 413 -2.87 -7.36 -42.06
CA ALA A 413 -4.29 -7.33 -42.39
C ALA A 413 -4.60 -6.29 -43.49
N ARG A 414 -4.01 -5.09 -43.40
CA ARG A 414 -4.15 -4.04 -44.44
C ARG A 414 -3.47 -4.41 -45.76
N ALA A 415 -2.37 -5.17 -45.75
CA ALA A 415 -1.73 -5.63 -46.97
C ALA A 415 -2.55 -6.75 -47.63
N GLU A 416 -3.13 -7.65 -46.84
CA GLU A 416 -4.00 -8.72 -47.32
C GLU A 416 -5.32 -8.18 -47.87
N SER A 417 -5.91 -7.14 -47.26
CA SER A 417 -7.13 -6.48 -47.78
C SER A 417 -6.91 -5.75 -49.12
N LYS A 418 -5.67 -5.35 -49.45
CA LYS A 418 -5.32 -4.69 -50.73
C LYS A 418 -5.00 -5.66 -51.87
N LYS A 419 -4.68 -6.93 -51.58
CA LYS A 419 -4.43 -7.96 -52.61
C LYS A 419 -5.61 -8.22 -53.57
N PRO A 420 -6.89 -8.26 -53.13
CA PRO A 420 -8.02 -8.47 -54.05
C PRO A 420 -8.20 -7.28 -55.03
N GLU A 421 -7.99 -6.04 -54.60
CA GLU A 421 -8.07 -4.87 -55.48
C GLU A 421 -6.99 -4.90 -56.58
N LEU A 422 -5.77 -5.34 -56.24
CA LEU A 422 -4.69 -5.50 -57.22
C LEU A 422 -4.98 -6.59 -58.27
N LYS A 423 -5.64 -7.69 -57.88
CA LYS A 423 -6.07 -8.73 -58.83
C LYS A 423 -7.17 -8.24 -59.78
N VAL A 424 -8.09 -7.40 -59.30
CA VAL A 424 -9.15 -6.78 -60.14
C VAL A 424 -8.56 -5.75 -61.11
N ILE A 425 -7.53 -5.01 -60.70
CA ILE A 425 -6.85 -4.06 -61.60
C ILE A 425 -6.01 -4.82 -62.64
N GLN A 426 -5.28 -5.87 -62.26
CA GLN A 426 -4.48 -6.67 -63.20
C GLN A 426 -5.31 -7.42 -64.24
N SER A 427 -6.48 -7.95 -63.87
CA SER A 427 -7.41 -8.57 -64.82
C SER A 427 -7.96 -7.56 -65.83
N LYS A 428 -8.39 -6.36 -65.38
CA LYS A 428 -8.83 -5.29 -66.28
C LYS A 428 -7.75 -4.75 -67.22
N VAL A 429 -6.49 -4.73 -66.79
CA VAL A 429 -5.34 -4.33 -67.63
C VAL A 429 -5.02 -5.41 -68.67
N SER A 430 -5.13 -6.69 -68.31
CA SER A 430 -4.97 -7.82 -69.24
C SER A 430 -6.07 -7.85 -70.31
N GLU A 431 -7.31 -7.50 -69.97
CA GLU A 431 -8.42 -7.41 -70.93
C GLU A 431 -8.25 -6.23 -71.91
N ARG A 432 -7.72 -5.09 -71.46
CA ARG A 432 -7.42 -3.94 -72.33
C ARG A 432 -6.21 -4.15 -73.23
N GLY A 433 -5.18 -4.87 -72.78
CA GLY A 433 -4.02 -5.20 -73.62
C GLY A 433 -4.34 -6.21 -74.74
N ALA A 434 -5.41 -6.99 -74.61
CA ALA A 434 -5.86 -7.93 -75.63
C ALA A 434 -6.75 -7.31 -76.71
N SER A 435 -7.38 -6.15 -76.45
CA SER A 435 -8.25 -5.48 -77.43
C SER A 435 -7.51 -4.57 -78.42
N ASP A 436 -6.22 -4.28 -78.19
CA ASP A 436 -5.41 -3.42 -79.06
C ASP A 436 -4.60 -4.23 -80.13
N PHE A 437 -4.83 -5.54 -80.25
CA PHE A 437 -4.11 -6.44 -81.17
C PHE A 437 -5.01 -7.23 -82.15
N THR A 438 -6.28 -6.84 -82.32
CA THR A 438 -7.18 -7.43 -83.34
C THR A 438 -7.57 -6.43 -84.41
#